data_AF-A0A4Q3FSW3-F1
#
_entry.id   AF-A0A4Q3FSW3-F1
#
_cell.length_a   1.000
_cell.length_b   1.000
_cell.length_c   1.000
_cell.angle_alpha   90.00
_cell.angle_beta   90.00
_cell.angle_gamma   90.00
#
_symmetry.space_group_name_H-M   'P 1'
#
loop_
_entity.id
_entity.type
_entity.pdbx_description
1 polymer ?
#
loop_
_entity_poly.entity_id
_entity_poly.type
_entity_poly.pdbx_seq_one_letter_code
_entity_poly.pdbx_strand_id
1 'polypeptide(L)'
;MRSIVPSAAILRSKYALVSTLRAQGFAVASCENGKPAPGDLYLVADGEVPPAPSRTLTIGDGEPTIIPFRDGNPARISFPPEDSAIGNGFASALIRG
;
A
#
# COMPACT_ATOMS: atom_id res chain seq x y z
N MET A 1 -6.05 12.42 -10.76
CA MET A 1 -5.21 11.19 -10.78
C MET A 1 -4.84 10.91 -9.33
N ARG A 2 -5.10 9.72 -8.79
CA ARG A 2 -4.73 9.38 -7.40
C ARG A 2 -3.24 9.06 -7.33
N SER A 3 -2.58 9.48 -6.26
CA SER A 3 -1.17 9.21 -5.99
C SER A 3 -1.04 8.09 -4.95
N ILE A 4 -0.04 7.23 -5.15
CA ILE A 4 0.46 6.33 -4.12
C ILE A 4 1.80 6.83 -3.61
N VAL A 5 2.04 6.67 -2.32
CA VAL A 5 3.27 7.06 -1.64
C VAL A 5 3.81 5.83 -0.93
N PRO A 6 4.64 5.01 -1.61
CA PRO A 6 5.21 3.82 -1.01
C PRO A 6 6.35 4.17 -0.05
N SER A 7 6.42 3.46 1.09
CA SER A 7 7.58 3.52 1.98
C SER A 7 8.83 2.96 1.31
N ALA A 8 9.99 3.26 1.88
CA ALA A 8 11.25 2.70 1.42
C ALA A 8 11.26 1.15 1.51
N ALA A 9 10.60 0.58 2.53
CA ALA A 9 10.47 -0.87 2.65
C ALA A 9 9.60 -1.47 1.53
N ILE A 10 8.47 -0.83 1.22
CA ILE A 10 7.61 -1.25 0.09
C ILE A 10 8.32 -1.15 -1.25
N LEU A 11 9.07 -0.07 -1.49
CA LEU A 11 9.84 0.08 -2.74
C LEU A 11 10.89 -1.03 -2.91
N ARG A 12 11.52 -1.49 -1.82
CA ARG A 12 12.52 -2.56 -1.85
C ARG A 12 11.88 -3.95 -2.00
N SER A 13 10.84 -4.24 -1.23
CA SER A 13 10.33 -5.62 -1.10
C SER A 13 9.12 -5.91 -1.99
N LYS A 14 8.37 -4.88 -2.42
CA LYS A 14 7.10 -5.02 -3.16
C LYS A 14 7.10 -4.19 -4.45
N TYR A 15 8.23 -4.15 -5.16
CA TYR A 15 8.39 -3.39 -6.41
C TYR A 15 7.33 -3.76 -7.47
N ALA A 16 7.00 -5.05 -7.62
CA ALA A 16 6.01 -5.53 -8.57
C ALA A 16 4.61 -4.93 -8.32
N LEU A 17 4.23 -4.74 -7.05
CA LEU A 17 2.98 -4.08 -6.68
C LEU A 17 2.99 -2.61 -7.11
N VAL A 18 4.06 -1.87 -6.76
CA VAL A 18 4.20 -0.45 -7.10
C VAL A 18 4.17 -0.26 -8.62
N SER A 19 4.87 -1.12 -9.37
CA SER A 19 4.86 -1.13 -10.83
C SER A 19 3.46 -1.40 -11.40
N THR A 20 2.73 -2.35 -10.82
CA THR A 20 1.35 -2.67 -11.21
C THR A 20 0.41 -1.49 -10.98
N LEU A 21 0.49 -0.84 -9.81
CA LEU A 21 -0.31 0.34 -9.49
C LEU A 21 0.00 1.51 -10.45
N ARG A 22 1.27 1.72 -10.78
CA ARG A 22 1.66 2.71 -11.79
C ARG A 22 1.05 2.38 -13.15
N ALA A 23 1.11 1.13 -13.59
CA ALA A 23 0.51 0.67 -14.85
C ALA A 23 -1.02 0.82 -14.86
N GLN A 24 -1.65 0.80 -13.68
CA GLN A 24 -3.08 1.06 -13.48
C GLN A 24 -3.43 2.55 -13.40
N GLY A 25 -2.47 3.45 -13.58
CA GLY A 25 -2.70 4.90 -13.67
C GLY A 25 -2.52 5.68 -12.36
N PHE A 26 -1.94 5.07 -11.32
CA PHE A 26 -1.54 5.81 -10.12
C PHE A 26 -0.23 6.57 -10.36
N ALA A 27 -0.17 7.82 -9.90
CA ALA A 27 1.10 8.54 -9.80
C ALA A 27 1.90 8.00 -8.61
N VAL A 28 3.19 7.76 -8.77
CA VAL A 28 4.07 7.34 -7.67
C VAL A 28 4.78 8.58 -7.14
N ALA A 29 4.49 8.97 -5.91
CA ALA A 29 5.12 10.12 -5.24
C ALA A 29 6.10 9.64 -4.16
N SER A 30 6.97 10.55 -3.71
CA SER A 30 7.93 10.30 -2.63
C SER A 30 7.52 11.04 -1.36
N CYS A 31 7.71 10.42 -0.20
CA CYS A 31 7.57 11.06 1.12
C CYS A 31 8.71 12.05 1.47
N GLU A 32 9.70 12.24 0.59
CA GLU A 32 10.96 12.91 0.94
C GLU A 32 10.82 14.37 1.42
N ASN A 33 9.71 15.08 1.12
CA ASN A 33 9.65 16.53 1.31
C ASN A 33 8.33 17.12 1.85
N GLY A 34 7.39 16.36 2.43
CA GLY A 34 6.16 17.02 2.87
C GLY A 34 5.17 16.21 3.69
N LYS A 35 4.35 16.96 4.44
CA LYS A 35 3.15 16.47 5.12
C LYS A 35 2.26 15.70 4.15
N PRO A 36 1.49 14.70 4.64
CA PRO A 36 0.55 13.95 3.83
C PRO A 36 -0.36 14.85 2.99
N ALA A 37 -0.28 14.78 1.66
CA ALA A 37 -1.13 15.60 0.82
C ALA A 37 -2.57 15.04 0.82
N PRO A 38 -3.61 15.89 0.71
CA PRO A 38 -4.98 15.42 0.57
C PRO A 38 -5.14 14.51 -0.65
N GLY A 39 -5.71 13.32 -0.47
CA GLY A 39 -5.97 12.38 -1.57
C GLY A 39 -4.85 11.38 -1.87
N ASP A 40 -3.67 11.54 -1.28
CA ASP A 40 -2.61 10.51 -1.32
C ASP A 40 -3.04 9.24 -0.59
N LEU A 41 -2.64 8.10 -1.14
CA LEU A 41 -2.71 6.78 -0.51
C LEU A 41 -1.30 6.30 -0.15
N TYR A 42 -1.13 5.76 1.04
CA TYR A 42 0.18 5.34 1.55
C TYR A 42 0.29 3.83 1.54
N LEU A 43 1.43 3.31 1.09
CA LEU A 43 1.76 1.89 1.20
C LEU A 43 2.91 1.77 2.18
N VAL A 44 2.70 1.04 3.27
CA VAL A 44 3.72 0.83 4.31
C VAL A 44 3.89 -0.66 4.58
N ALA A 45 5.08 -1.07 4.99
CA ALA A 45 5.34 -2.41 5.46
C ALA A 45 4.75 -2.60 6.86
N ASP A 46 4.52 -3.86 7.25
CA ASP A 46 4.17 -4.16 8.63
C ASP A 46 5.24 -3.66 9.62
N GLY A 47 4.80 -3.11 10.74
CA GLY A 47 5.67 -2.45 11.73
C GLY A 47 6.05 -0.99 11.44
N GLU A 48 5.73 -0.46 10.26
CA GLU A 48 5.91 0.98 9.98
C GLU A 48 4.71 1.82 10.48
N VAL A 49 4.98 3.04 10.95
CA VAL A 49 3.93 3.95 11.43
C VAL A 49 3.18 4.57 10.25
N PRO A 50 1.84 4.43 10.17
CA PRO A 50 1.04 5.03 9.10
C PRO A 50 1.07 6.58 9.17
N PRO A 51 1.45 7.28 8.09
CA PRO A 51 1.43 8.75 8.08
C PRO A 51 0.02 9.35 8.06
N ALA A 52 -0.97 8.62 7.51
CA ALA A 52 -2.38 8.99 7.51
C ALA A 52 -3.26 7.73 7.59
N PRO A 53 -3.65 7.27 8.79
CA PRO A 53 -4.26 5.95 9.02
C PRO A 53 -5.39 5.58 8.06
N SER A 54 -6.40 6.43 7.89
CA SER A 54 -7.56 6.20 7.02
C SER A 54 -7.22 6.07 5.52
N ARG A 55 -5.98 6.32 5.13
CA ARG A 55 -5.48 6.32 3.73
C ARG A 55 -4.23 5.46 3.57
N THR A 56 -3.90 4.63 4.56
CA THR A 56 -2.74 3.75 4.53
C THR A 56 -3.16 2.30 4.35
N LEU A 57 -2.51 1.60 3.42
CA LEU A 57 -2.50 0.14 3.33
C LEU A 57 -1.18 -0.38 3.92
N THR A 58 -1.27 -1.16 4.99
CA THR A 58 -0.15 -1.91 5.56
C THR A 58 -0.02 -3.27 4.86
N ILE A 59 1.17 -3.58 4.36
CA ILE A 59 1.48 -4.83 3.65
C ILE A 59 2.48 -5.62 4.49
N GLY A 60 2.05 -6.79 4.96
CA GLY A 60 2.89 -7.74 5.68
C GLY A 60 3.25 -8.95 4.84
N ASP A 61 4.27 -9.68 5.29
CA ASP A 61 4.58 -11.02 4.84
C ASP A 61 4.06 -12.03 5.88
N GLY A 62 3.67 -13.23 5.45
CA GLY A 62 3.22 -14.31 6.34
C GLY A 62 1.82 -14.81 6.01
N GLU A 63 1.08 -15.24 7.03
CA GLU A 63 -0.24 -15.86 6.83
C GLU A 63 -1.20 -14.93 6.06
N PRO A 64 -1.97 -15.47 5.09
CA PRO A 64 -2.93 -14.68 4.33
C PRO A 64 -3.96 -14.00 5.23
N THR A 65 -4.02 -12.67 5.20
CA THR A 65 -5.04 -11.89 5.93
C THR A 65 -5.39 -10.64 5.14
N ILE A 66 -6.67 -10.26 5.13
CA ILE A 66 -7.16 -9.02 4.53
C ILE A 66 -8.07 -8.30 5.52
N ILE A 67 -7.74 -7.04 5.82
CA ILE A 67 -8.54 -6.10 6.59
C ILE A 67 -8.76 -4.88 5.70
N PRO A 68 -10.00 -4.60 5.26
CA PRO A 68 -10.26 -3.46 4.39
C PRO A 68 -10.21 -2.13 5.15
N PHE A 69 -10.19 -1.02 4.40
CA PHE A 69 -10.34 0.31 4.98
C PHE A 69 -11.68 0.42 5.71
N ARG A 70 -11.64 0.70 7.02
CA ARG A 70 -12.85 0.81 7.84
C ARG A 70 -12.64 1.73 9.04
N ASP A 71 -13.62 2.57 9.33
CA ASP A 71 -13.71 3.36 10.57
C ASP A 71 -12.46 4.24 10.84
N GLY A 72 -11.80 4.72 9.79
CA GLY A 72 -10.59 5.55 9.90
C GLY A 72 -9.30 4.80 10.22
N ASN A 73 -9.35 3.46 10.28
CA ASN A 73 -8.17 2.63 10.49
C ASN A 73 -7.47 2.30 9.17
N PRO A 74 -6.16 2.00 9.20
CA PRO A 74 -5.44 1.49 8.04
C PRO A 74 -6.03 0.17 7.56
N ALA A 75 -6.07 -0.01 6.25
CA ALA A 75 -6.25 -1.34 5.69
C ALA A 75 -4.99 -2.17 5.91
N ARG A 76 -5.13 -3.49 5.99
CA ARG A 76 -4.00 -4.42 6.14
C ARG A 76 -4.16 -5.59 5.18
N ILE A 77 -3.07 -5.99 4.58
CA ILE A 77 -2.98 -7.24 3.83
C ILE A 77 -1.67 -7.95 4.18
N SER A 78 -1.73 -9.26 4.38
CA SER A 78 -0.54 -10.11 4.46
C SER A 78 -0.73 -11.34 3.58
N PHE A 79 0.36 -11.83 3.02
CA PHE A 79 0.41 -13.05 2.21
C PHE A 79 1.84 -13.59 2.18
N PRO A 80 2.01 -14.91 1.99
CA PRO A 80 3.34 -15.48 1.86
C PRO A 80 3.97 -15.06 0.51
N PRO A 81 5.30 -15.04 0.39
CA PRO A 81 5.98 -14.62 -0.83
C PRO A 81 5.55 -15.40 -2.08
N GLU A 82 5.22 -16.70 -1.93
CA GLU A 82 4.73 -17.58 -3.00
C GLU A 82 3.43 -17.08 -3.65
N ASP A 83 2.58 -16.38 -2.88
CA ASP A 83 1.31 -15.83 -3.34
C ASP A 83 1.40 -14.38 -3.81
N SER A 84 2.61 -13.84 -4.01
CA SER A 84 2.80 -12.42 -4.29
C SER A 84 1.99 -11.89 -5.47
N ALA A 85 1.79 -12.68 -6.53
CA ALA A 85 0.96 -12.26 -7.67
C ALA A 85 -0.51 -12.04 -7.26
N ILE A 86 -1.07 -12.98 -6.47
CA ILE A 86 -2.44 -12.95 -5.99
C ILE A 86 -2.60 -11.82 -4.95
N GLY A 87 -1.69 -11.76 -3.98
CA GLY A 87 -1.64 -10.74 -2.94
C GLY A 87 -1.55 -9.33 -3.51
N ASN A 88 -0.73 -9.10 -4.53
CA ASN A 88 -0.64 -7.81 -5.22
C ASN A 88 -1.96 -7.43 -5.93
N GLY A 89 -2.68 -8.42 -6.46
CA GLY A 89 -4.02 -8.22 -7.03
C GLY A 89 -5.01 -7.70 -5.99
N PHE A 90 -5.06 -8.34 -4.82
CA PHE A 90 -5.91 -7.90 -3.71
C PHE A 90 -5.48 -6.54 -3.15
N ALA A 91 -4.19 -6.29 -2.97
CA ALA A 91 -3.67 -4.98 -2.56
C ALA A 91 -4.09 -3.87 -3.54
N SER A 92 -4.03 -4.15 -4.85
CA SER A 92 -4.48 -3.22 -5.90
C SER A 92 -6.00 -2.98 -5.86
N ALA A 93 -6.80 -4.00 -5.51
CA ALA A 93 -8.24 -3.85 -5.32
C ALA A 93 -8.54 -2.95 -4.10
N LEU A 94 -7.92 -3.22 -2.94
CA LEU A 94 -8.09 -2.44 -1.71
C LEU A 94 -7.78 -0.95 -1.90
N ILE A 95 -6.72 -0.64 -2.64
CA ILE A 95 -6.30 0.74 -2.92
C ILE A 95 -7.28 1.49 -3.83
N ARG A 96 -7.99 0.78 -4.70
CA ARG A 96 -8.99 1.39 -5.58
C ARG A 96 -10.30 1.66 -4.85
N GLY A 97 -10.67 0.78 -3.91
CA GLY A 97 -11.98 0.78 -3.26
C GLY A 97 -12.98 0.05 -4.14
#